data_AF-A0A485JJD8-F1
#
_entry.id   AF-A0A485JJD8-F1
#
_cell.length_a   1.000
_cell.length_b   1.000
_cell.length_c   1.000
_cell.angle_alpha   90.00
_cell.angle_beta   90.00
_cell.angle_gamma   90.00
#
_symmetry.space_group_name_H-M   'P 1'
#
loop_
_entity.id
_entity.type
_entity.pdbx_description
1 polymer ?
#
loop_
_entity_poly.entity_id
_entity_poly.type
_entity_poly.pdbx_seq_one_letter_code
_entity_poly.pdbx_strand_id
1 'polypeptide(L)'
;MSEPMMWLLVRGVWETLAMTFVSGFFGFVIGLPVGVLLYVTRPGQIIANAKLYRTVSAIVNIFRSIPFIILLVWMIPFTRVIVGTSIGCRQRLFR
;
A
#
# COMPACT_ATOMS: atom_id res chain seq x y z
N MET A 1 11.08 9.41 32.92
CA MET A 1 11.32 8.92 31.55
C MET A 1 12.62 9.54 31.08
N SER A 2 13.56 8.76 30.54
CA SER A 2 14.84 9.31 30.08
C SER A 2 14.62 10.22 28.87
N GLU A 3 15.30 11.36 28.81
CA GLU A 3 15.25 12.28 27.64
C GLU A 3 15.45 11.58 26.29
N PRO A 4 16.40 10.64 26.11
CA PRO A 4 16.53 9.90 24.85
C PRO A 4 15.31 9.03 24.51
N MET A 5 14.59 8.51 25.52
CA MET A 5 13.36 7.74 25.27
C MET A 5 12.24 8.63 24.72
N MET A 6 12.11 9.86 25.23
CA MET A 6 11.10 10.80 24.74
C MET A 6 11.32 11.17 23.28
N TRP A 7 12.58 11.40 22.88
CA TRP A 7 12.94 11.66 21.48
C TRP A 7 12.64 10.48 20.55
N LEU A 8 12.87 9.24 21.00
CA LEU A 8 12.52 8.04 20.22
C LEU A 8 11.02 7.92 19.99
N LEU A 9 10.21 8.21 21.01
CA LEU A 9 8.75 8.17 20.90
C LEU A 9 8.23 9.22 19.92
N VAL A 10 8.70 10.47 20.03
CA VAL A 10 8.34 11.55 19.09
C VAL A 10 8.72 11.17 17.66
N ARG A 11 9.90 10.58 17.46
CA ARG A 11 10.32 10.09 16.16
C ARG A 11 9.44 8.96 15.64
N GLY A 12 9.05 8.02 16.49
CA GLY A 12 8.14 6.92 16.12
C GLY A 12 6.76 7.43 15.69
N VAL A 13 6.23 8.46 16.37
CA VAL A 13 4.99 9.13 15.96
C VAL A 13 5.14 9.73 14.56
N TRP A 14 6.24 10.42 14.31
CA TRP A 14 6.52 10.99 12.99
C TRP A 14 6.62 9.94 11.89
N GLU A 15 7.34 8.84 12.15
CA GLU A 15 7.47 7.73 11.20
C GLU A 15 6.11 7.08 10.91
N THR A 16 5.27 6.91 11.92
CA THR A 16 3.91 6.35 11.76
C THR A 16 3.01 7.27 10.93
N LEU A 17 3.05 8.58 11.20
CA LEU A 17 2.30 9.57 10.42
C LEU A 17 2.75 9.55 8.97
N ALA A 18 4.06 9.64 8.73
CA ALA A 18 4.61 9.61 7.38
C ALA A 18 4.20 8.35 6.61
N MET A 19 4.32 7.17 7.23
CA MET A 19 3.92 5.91 6.60
C MET A 19 2.43 5.87 6.30
N THR A 20 1.58 6.29 7.25
CA THR A 20 0.13 6.22 7.11
C THR A 20 -0.38 7.16 6.01
N PHE A 21 0.07 8.41 6.01
CA PHE A 21 -0.37 9.39 5.01
C PHE A 21 0.17 9.09 3.62
N VAL A 22 1.45 8.71 3.50
CA VAL A 22 2.04 8.41 2.19
C VAL A 22 1.42 7.12 1.61
N SER A 23 1.29 6.05 2.40
CA SER A 23 0.65 4.82 1.94
C SER A 23 -0.83 5.01 1.62
N GLY A 24 -1.56 5.75 2.46
CA GLY A 24 -2.94 6.12 2.23
C GLY A 24 -3.12 6.92 0.94
N PHE A 25 -2.26 7.90 0.70
CA PHE A 25 -2.30 8.71 -0.52
C PHE A 25 -2.11 7.87 -1.78
N PHE A 26 -1.04 7.07 -1.87
CA PHE A 26 -0.81 6.21 -3.03
C PHE A 26 -1.88 5.12 -3.18
N GLY A 27 -2.33 4.55 -2.05
CA GLY A 27 -3.43 3.59 -2.01
C GLY A 27 -4.73 4.18 -2.55
N PHE A 28 -4.99 5.46 -2.26
CA PHE A 28 -6.16 6.17 -2.78
C PHE A 28 -6.03 6.51 -4.26
N VAL A 29 -4.86 6.99 -4.69
CA VAL A 29 -4.56 7.31 -6.10
C VAL A 29 -4.76 6.09 -7.02
N ILE A 30 -4.41 4.88 -6.56
CA ILE A 30 -4.58 3.65 -7.35
C ILE A 30 -5.96 3.02 -7.09
N GLY A 31 -6.40 3.00 -5.83
CA GLY A 31 -7.63 2.35 -5.41
C GLY A 31 -8.89 3.05 -5.91
N LEU A 32 -8.88 4.38 -6.02
CA LEU A 32 -10.04 5.15 -6.48
C LEU A 32 -10.34 4.89 -7.97
N PRO A 33 -9.38 5.00 -8.91
CA PRO A 33 -9.63 4.62 -10.31
C PRO A 33 -10.10 3.18 -10.47
N VAL A 34 -9.48 2.23 -9.76
CA VAL A 34 -9.88 0.81 -9.80
C VAL A 34 -11.29 0.61 -9.24
N GLY A 35 -11.64 1.30 -8.16
CA GLY A 35 -12.96 1.26 -7.55
C GLY A 35 -14.04 1.84 -8.46
N VAL A 36 -13.76 2.99 -9.09
CA VAL A 36 -14.66 3.60 -10.08
C VAL A 36 -14.82 2.69 -11.30
N LEU A 37 -13.73 2.10 -11.81
CA LEU A 37 -13.78 1.16 -12.93
C LEU A 37 -14.66 -0.05 -12.59
N LEU A 38 -14.51 -0.62 -11.39
CA LEU A 38 -15.37 -1.72 -10.94
C LEU A 38 -16.83 -1.31 -10.81
N TYR A 39 -17.11 -0.09 -10.36
CA TYR A 39 -18.48 0.42 -10.28
C TYR A 39 -19.10 0.56 -11.67
N VAL A 40 -18.41 1.24 -12.59
CA VAL A 40 -18.91 1.52 -13.95
C VAL A 40 -19.04 0.25 -14.80
N THR A 41 -18.22 -0.78 -14.52
CA THR A 41 -18.23 -2.05 -15.27
C THR A 41 -19.27 -3.08 -14.83
N ARG A 42 -20.02 -2.79 -13.76
CA ARG A 42 -21.07 -3.67 -13.24
C ARG A 42 -22.20 -3.89 -14.25
N PRO A 43 -22.86 -5.05 -14.22
CA PRO A 43 -24.08 -5.27 -15.01
C PRO A 43 -25.14 -4.25 -14.60
N GLY A 44 -25.68 -3.50 -15.57
CA GLY A 44 -26.64 -2.41 -15.34
C GLY A 44 -26.03 -1.01 -15.15
N GLN A 45 -24.73 -0.84 -15.39
CA GLN A 45 -24.02 0.44 -15.36
C GLN A 45 -23.56 0.87 -16.76
N ILE A 46 -22.96 2.06 -16.85
CA ILE A 46 -22.63 2.77 -18.11
C ILE A 46 -21.81 1.90 -19.08
N ILE A 47 -20.84 1.12 -18.58
CA ILE A 47 -19.98 0.25 -19.40
C ILE A 47 -20.19 -1.19 -18.93
N ALA A 48 -21.36 -1.77 -19.17
CA ALA A 48 -21.69 -3.13 -18.73
C ALA A 48 -20.83 -4.20 -19.43
N ASN A 49 -19.64 -4.47 -18.88
CA ASN A 49 -18.73 -5.51 -19.35
C ASN A 49 -18.47 -6.53 -18.23
N ALA A 50 -19.27 -7.60 -18.24
CA ALA A 50 -19.19 -8.67 -17.25
C ALA A 50 -17.81 -9.36 -17.22
N LYS A 51 -17.10 -9.44 -18.35
CA LYS A 51 -15.77 -10.04 -18.42
C LYS A 51 -14.73 -9.16 -17.71
N LEU A 52 -14.73 -7.85 -18.02
CA LEU A 52 -13.82 -6.89 -17.40
C LEU A 52 -14.08 -6.77 -15.90
N TYR A 53 -15.35 -6.68 -15.49
CA TYR A 53 -15.74 -6.67 -14.08
C TYR A 53 -15.24 -7.92 -13.34
N ARG A 54 -15.45 -9.11 -13.91
CA ARG A 54 -14.99 -10.38 -13.29
C ARG A 54 -13.48 -10.44 -13.15
N THR A 55 -12.71 -10.04 -14.17
CA THR A 55 -11.24 -10.05 -14.13
C THR A 55 -10.70 -9.08 -13.07
N VAL A 56 -11.14 -7.82 -13.10
CA VAL A 56 -10.67 -6.81 -12.13
C VAL A 56 -11.12 -7.17 -10.71
N SER A 57 -12.35 -7.65 -10.55
CA SER A 57 -12.88 -8.09 -9.26
C SER A 57 -12.08 -9.27 -8.70
N ALA A 58 -11.76 -10.27 -9.53
CA ALA A 58 -10.92 -11.39 -9.12
C ALA A 58 -9.55 -10.92 -8.65
N ILE A 59 -8.88 -10.04 -9.39
CA ILE A 59 -7.58 -9.48 -9.01
C ILE A 59 -7.68 -8.75 -7.66
N VAL A 60 -8.65 -7.85 -7.49
CA VAL A 60 -8.84 -7.11 -6.23
C VAL A 60 -9.12 -8.04 -5.06
N ASN A 61 -9.93 -9.08 -5.26
CA ASN A 61 -10.26 -10.05 -4.22
C ASN A 61 -9.04 -10.90 -3.84
N ILE A 62 -8.17 -11.26 -4.79
CA ILE A 62 -6.91 -11.96 -4.52
C ILE A 62 -5.98 -11.08 -3.66
N PHE A 63 -5.77 -9.82 -4.04
CA PHE A 63 -4.93 -8.92 -3.24
C PHE A 63 -5.50 -8.69 -1.83
N ARG A 64 -6.83 -8.68 -1.68
CA ARG A 64 -7.50 -8.52 -0.38
C ARG A 64 -7.47 -9.76 0.49
N SER A 65 -7.43 -10.96 -0.08
CA SER A 65 -7.43 -12.21 0.67
C SER A 65 -6.04 -12.56 1.21
N ILE A 66 -4.98 -11.99 0.65
CA ILE A 66 -3.60 -12.20 1.15
C ILE A 66 -3.45 -11.46 2.49
N PRO A 67 -3.09 -12.17 3.58
CA PRO A 67 -2.78 -11.53 4.86
C PRO A 67 -1.65 -10.51 4.71
N PHE A 68 -1.77 -9.35 5.35
CA PHE A 68 -0.81 -8.26 5.23
C PHE A 68 0.65 -8.69 5.48
N ILE A 69 0.89 -9.56 6.47
CA ILE A 69 2.22 -10.06 6.82
C ILE A 69 2.84 -10.85 5.65
N ILE A 70 2.04 -11.68 4.96
CA ILE A 70 2.51 -12.47 3.82
C ILE A 70 2.84 -11.55 2.64
N LEU A 71 1.97 -10.57 2.38
CA LEU A 71 2.20 -9.57 1.34
C LEU A 71 3.49 -8.78 1.60
N LEU A 72 3.74 -8.36 2.85
CA LEU A 72 4.94 -7.63 3.25
C LEU A 72 6.20 -8.45 2.93
N VAL A 73 6.25 -9.71 3.34
CA VAL A 73 7.40 -10.60 3.08
C VAL A 73 7.60 -10.81 1.59
N TRP A 74 6.52 -11.03 0.84
CA TRP A 74 6.56 -11.21 -0.61
C TRP A 74 7.02 -9.93 -1.35
N MET A 75 6.71 -8.76 -0.80
CA MET A 75 7.14 -7.47 -1.34
C MET A 75 8.63 -7.17 -1.11
N ILE A 76 9.35 -7.85 -0.22
CA ILE A 76 10.78 -7.57 0.09
C ILE A 76 11.69 -7.52 -1.16
N PRO A 77 11.68 -8.50 -2.08
CA PRO A 77 12.49 -8.43 -3.30
C PRO A 77 12.02 -7.31 -4.23
N PHE A 78 10.72 -7.08 -4.32
CA PHE A 78 10.13 -6.05 -5.18
C PHE A 78 10.45 -4.63 -4.70
N THR A 79 10.34 -4.37 -3.41
CA THR A 79 10.67 -3.06 -2.81
C THR A 79 12.17 -2.76 -2.92
N ARG A 80 13.03 -3.79 -2.84
CA ARG A 80 14.47 -3.64 -3.09
C ARG A 80 14.76 -3.17 -4.51
N VAL A 81 14.01 -3.63 -5.51
CA VAL A 81 14.20 -3.20 -6.91
C VAL A 81 13.76 -1.74 -7.11
N ILE A 82 12.66 -1.33 -6.49
CA ILE A 82 12.09 0.01 -6.69
C ILE A 82 12.83 1.08 -5.88
N VAL A 83 13.14 0.81 -4.61
CA VAL A 83 13.66 1.80 -3.66
C VAL A 83 15.14 1.56 -3.33
N GLY A 84 15.69 0.40 -3.69
CA GLY A 84 17.10 0.06 -3.44
C GLY A 84 17.40 -0.44 -2.02
N THR A 85 16.45 -0.36 -1.07
CA THR A 85 16.64 -0.81 0.32
C THR A 85 15.43 -1.62 0.81
N SER A 86 15.68 -2.66 1.61
CA SER A 86 14.65 -3.52 2.21
C SER A 86 14.30 -3.12 3.66
N ILE A 87 15.05 -2.21 4.27
CA ILE A 87 14.93 -1.83 5.68
C ILE A 87 15.04 -0.31 5.79
N GLY A 88 13.93 0.34 6.16
CA GLY A 88 13.87 1.71 6.69
C GLY A 88 14.29 2.83 5.75
N CYS A 89 13.57 3.94 5.83
CA CYS A 89 13.87 5.24 5.22
C CYS A 89 15.24 5.85 5.64
N ARG A 90 16.19 5.07 6.15
CA ARG A 90 17.41 5.57 6.81
C ARG A 90 18.65 4.68 6.69
N GLN A 91 18.72 3.72 5.76
CA GLN A 91 19.96 2.93 5.58
C GLN A 91 20.90 3.47 4.50
N ARG A 92 20.89 4.79 4.27
CA ARG A 92 21.88 5.50 3.44
C ARG A 92 22.65 6.59 4.21
N LEU A 93 22.59 6.62 5.54
CA LEU A 93 23.28 7.64 6.36
C LEU A 93 24.31 7.07 7.36
N PHE A 94 24.62 5.78 7.29
CA PHE A 94 25.79 5.20 7.94
C PHE A 94 26.59 4.42 6.91
N ARG A 95 27.29 5.18 6.07
CA ARG A 95 28.62 4.85 5.61
C ARG A 95 29.51 6.05 5.92
#